data_AF-A0A832BQF8-F1
#
_entry.id   AF-A0A832BQF8-F1
#
_cell.length_a   1.000
_cell.length_b   1.000
_cell.length_c   1.000
_cell.angle_alpha   90.00
_cell.angle_beta   90.00
_cell.angle_gamma   90.00
#
_symmetry.space_group_name_H-M   'P 1'
#
loop_
_entity.id
_entity.type
_entity.pdbx_description
1 polymer ?
#
loop_
_entity_poly.entity_id
_entity_poly.type
_entity_poly.pdbx_seq_one_letter_code
_entity_poly.pdbx_strand_id
1 'polypeptide(L)'
;MKFYNLIIRYRLALGLLLIAIGIATNILVSFWPAFPAYFIGVILIAGHFFIGPLRLIQEHLENGDMEGAERVLNSIKYPNLLYKPVRSAYYTVKGQMAMMKQDFDGAEKMMKKGLDLGTPMKEVKGASLLQMGMIAMQKGNLKQAESYIRQSIREGLPDKENESAAYLQMCNIMMNKREFRAAKEFFRKSKALKPTNPEIVKQIKEVEKYITRIPG
;
A
#
# COMPACT_ATOMS: atom_id res chain seq x y z
N MET A 1 -24.40 3.91 0.90
CA MET A 1 -23.07 4.56 0.96
C MET A 1 -23.06 5.89 1.74
N LYS A 2 -24.04 6.80 1.58
CA LYS A 2 -24.03 8.12 2.26
C LYS A 2 -24.16 8.10 3.79
N PHE A 3 -24.95 7.17 4.36
CA PHE A 3 -25.17 7.08 5.82
C PHE A 3 -23.93 6.62 6.61
N TYR A 4 -23.20 5.63 6.08
CA TYR A 4 -21.93 5.17 6.67
C TYR A 4 -20.86 6.27 6.67
N ASN A 5 -20.79 7.09 5.60
CA ASN A 5 -19.86 8.22 5.54
C ASN A 5 -20.24 9.32 6.54
N LEU A 6 -21.54 9.53 6.78
CA LEU A 6 -22.04 10.47 7.79
C LEU A 6 -21.61 10.03 9.21
N ILE A 7 -21.79 8.76 9.54
CA ILE A 7 -21.37 8.20 10.83
C ILE A 7 -19.85 8.31 11.01
N ILE A 8 -19.06 8.03 9.98
CA ILE A 8 -17.59 8.13 10.06
C ILE A 8 -17.13 9.58 10.23
N ARG A 9 -17.84 10.54 9.64
CA ARG A 9 -17.53 11.96 9.76
C ARG A 9 -17.88 12.52 11.15
N TYR A 10 -19.02 12.12 11.71
CA TYR A 10 -19.49 12.61 13.03
C TYR A 10 -19.16 11.69 14.21
N ARG A 11 -18.48 10.55 14.01
CA ARG A 11 -18.14 9.60 15.11
C ARG A 11 -17.44 10.23 16.31
N LEU A 12 -16.64 11.29 16.09
CA LEU A 12 -16.01 12.03 17.20
C LEU A 12 -17.07 12.77 18.02
N ALA A 13 -17.95 13.53 17.37
CA ALA A 13 -19.03 14.26 18.02
C ALA A 13 -20.03 13.31 18.70
N LEU A 14 -20.37 12.21 18.04
CA LEU A 14 -21.25 11.17 18.60
C LEU A 14 -20.59 10.48 19.81
N GLY A 15 -19.28 10.22 19.75
CA GLY A 15 -18.52 9.69 20.87
C GLY A 15 -18.53 10.64 22.07
N LEU A 16 -18.26 11.93 21.85
CA LEU A 16 -18.31 12.95 22.91
C LEU A 16 -19.72 13.11 23.49
N LEU A 17 -20.76 13.07 22.66
CA LEU A 17 -22.16 13.11 23.09
C LEU A 17 -22.51 11.89 23.97
N LEU A 18 -22.07 10.68 23.60
CA LEU A 18 -22.28 9.49 24.41
C LEU A 18 -21.52 9.52 25.74
N ILE A 19 -20.32 10.10 25.78
CA ILE A 19 -19.63 10.36 27.05
C ILE A 19 -20.44 11.33 27.90
N ALA A 20 -20.97 12.42 27.33
CA ALA A 20 -21.79 13.37 28.07
C ALA A 20 -23.09 12.75 28.60
N ILE A 21 -23.76 11.90 27.80
CA ILE A 21 -24.92 11.12 28.24
C ILE A 21 -24.53 10.16 29.36
N GLY A 22 -23.39 9.46 29.24
CA GLY A 22 -22.85 8.61 30.31
C GLY A 22 -22.61 9.37 31.60
N ILE A 23 -22.08 10.60 31.54
CA ILE A 23 -21.89 11.49 32.70
C ILE A 23 -23.23 11.81 33.35
N ALA A 24 -24.21 12.25 32.55
CA ALA A 24 -25.55 12.56 33.05
C ALA A 24 -26.21 11.34 33.72
N THR A 25 -26.18 10.17 33.08
CA THR A 25 -26.76 8.93 33.62
C THR A 25 -26.04 8.45 34.88
N ASN A 26 -24.72 8.64 34.98
CA ASN A 26 -23.95 8.26 36.17
C ASN A 26 -24.31 9.15 37.38
N ILE A 27 -24.51 10.45 37.15
CA ILE A 27 -24.93 11.40 38.20
C ILE A 27 -26.40 11.16 38.62
N LEU A 28 -27.29 10.86 37.67
CA LEU A 28 -28.73 10.75 37.92
C LEU A 28 -29.17 9.37 38.42
N VAL A 29 -28.50 8.30 38.00
CA VAL A 29 -28.93 6.92 38.27
C VAL A 29 -27.83 6.14 38.98
N SER A 30 -26.78 5.73 38.25
CA SER A 30 -25.62 5.00 38.78
C SER A 30 -24.63 4.70 37.65
N PHE A 31 -23.49 4.10 38.00
CA PHE A 31 -22.45 3.69 37.07
C PHE A 31 -22.90 2.59 36.10
N TRP A 32 -23.57 1.54 36.57
CA TRP A 32 -23.88 0.37 35.75
C TRP A 32 -24.76 0.68 34.51
N PRO A 33 -25.81 1.52 34.60
CA PRO A 33 -26.55 1.98 33.43
C PRO A 33 -25.77 2.95 32.52
N ALA A 34 -24.82 3.70 33.07
CA ALA A 34 -23.97 4.63 32.32
C ALA A 34 -22.81 3.93 31.58
N PHE A 35 -22.38 2.76 32.06
CA PHE A 35 -21.23 2.02 31.53
C PHE A 35 -21.31 1.75 30.01
N PRO A 36 -22.44 1.27 29.45
CA PRO A 36 -22.54 1.08 28.00
C PRO A 36 -22.31 2.36 27.19
N ALA A 37 -22.79 3.52 27.68
CA ALA A 37 -22.59 4.79 27.01
C ALA A 37 -21.12 5.23 27.04
N TYR A 38 -20.43 5.06 28.17
CA TYR A 38 -18.98 5.28 28.25
C TYR A 38 -18.19 4.35 27.35
N PHE A 39 -18.50 3.05 27.39
CA PHE A 39 -17.80 2.04 26.62
C PHE A 39 -17.92 2.28 25.11
N ILE A 40 -19.13 2.55 24.62
CA ILE A 40 -19.38 2.86 23.21
C ILE A 40 -18.75 4.21 22.83
N GLY A 41 -18.84 5.23 23.70
CA GLY A 41 -18.23 6.54 23.47
C GLY A 41 -16.70 6.46 23.30
N VAL A 42 -16.03 5.70 24.18
CA VAL A 42 -14.58 5.45 24.08
C VAL A 42 -14.24 4.69 22.80
N ILE A 43 -15.00 3.66 22.42
CA ILE A 43 -14.76 2.91 21.17
C ILE A 43 -14.91 3.83 19.94
N LEU A 44 -15.90 4.72 19.91
CA LEU A 44 -16.09 5.65 18.78
C LEU A 44 -14.97 6.68 18.68
N ILE A 45 -14.52 7.23 19.80
CA ILE A 45 -13.39 8.17 19.84
C ILE A 45 -12.10 7.45 19.45
N ALA A 46 -11.82 6.28 20.02
CA ALA A 46 -10.68 5.46 19.65
C ALA A 46 -10.70 5.13 18.16
N GLY A 47 -11.81 4.57 17.66
CA GLY A 47 -12.01 4.29 16.24
C GLY A 47 -11.80 5.52 15.36
N HIS A 48 -12.11 6.72 15.87
CA HIS A 48 -11.84 7.98 15.18
C HIS A 48 -10.37 8.10 14.79
N PHE A 49 -9.50 8.03 15.79
CA PHE A 49 -8.07 8.24 15.62
C PHE A 49 -7.34 7.02 15.03
N PHE A 50 -7.80 5.79 15.29
CA PHE A 50 -7.11 4.59 14.82
C PHE A 50 -7.47 4.15 13.40
N ILE A 51 -8.74 4.27 12.99
CA ILE A 51 -9.24 3.72 11.70
C ILE A 51 -9.50 4.82 10.67
N GLY A 52 -9.81 6.03 11.13
CA GLY A 52 -10.15 7.16 10.25
C GLY A 52 -9.08 7.53 9.23
N PRO A 53 -7.84 7.75 9.68
CA PRO A 53 -6.79 8.21 8.79
C PRO A 53 -6.52 7.24 7.64
N LEU A 54 -6.64 5.92 7.87
CA LEU A 54 -6.46 4.91 6.81
C LEU A 54 -7.42 5.13 5.64
N ARG A 55 -8.71 5.28 5.96
CA ARG A 55 -9.75 5.37 4.94
C ARG A 55 -9.58 6.63 4.10
N LEU A 56 -9.23 7.74 4.75
CA LEU A 56 -8.95 9.00 4.05
C LEU A 56 -7.71 8.87 3.16
N ILE A 57 -6.64 8.22 3.64
CA ILE A 57 -5.44 7.97 2.81
C ILE A 57 -5.79 7.11 1.58
N GLN A 58 -6.54 6.02 1.77
CA GLN A 58 -6.97 5.16 0.67
C GLN A 58 -7.85 5.91 -0.34
N GLU A 59 -8.82 6.71 0.14
CA GLU A 59 -9.69 7.51 -0.71
C GLU A 59 -8.91 8.54 -1.53
N HIS A 60 -7.93 9.22 -0.93
CA HIS A 60 -7.05 10.14 -1.67
C HIS A 60 -6.19 9.39 -2.71
N LEU A 61 -5.66 8.21 -2.37
CA LEU A 61 -4.91 7.40 -3.32
C LEU A 61 -5.76 6.87 -4.50
N GLU A 62 -6.97 6.39 -4.23
CA GLU A 62 -7.91 5.92 -5.26
C GLU A 62 -8.28 7.03 -6.24
N ASN A 63 -8.37 8.27 -5.74
CA ASN A 63 -8.64 9.46 -6.56
C ASN A 63 -7.37 10.06 -7.21
N GLY A 64 -6.19 9.49 -6.96
CA GLY A 64 -4.92 10.02 -7.47
C GLY A 64 -4.46 11.33 -6.80
N ASP A 65 -5.11 11.75 -5.71
CA ASP A 65 -4.80 12.96 -4.95
C ASP A 65 -3.67 12.70 -3.94
N MET A 66 -2.43 12.70 -4.45
CA MET A 66 -1.24 12.45 -3.63
C MET A 66 -1.01 13.54 -2.58
N GLU A 67 -1.42 14.79 -2.83
CA GLU A 67 -1.30 15.88 -1.86
C GLU A 67 -2.27 15.72 -0.68
N GLY A 68 -3.51 15.32 -0.96
CA GLY A 68 -4.48 15.00 0.08
C GLY A 68 -4.01 13.85 0.95
N ALA A 69 -3.46 12.78 0.35
CA ALA A 69 -2.86 11.68 1.09
C ALA A 69 -1.70 12.15 1.99
N GLU A 70 -0.83 13.05 1.51
CA GLU A 70 0.24 13.65 2.29
C GLU A 70 -0.28 14.42 3.52
N ARG A 71 -1.32 15.24 3.34
CA ARG A 71 -1.92 16.01 4.45
C ARG A 71 -2.46 15.08 5.53
N VAL A 72 -3.15 14.01 5.15
CA VAL A 72 -3.66 13.03 6.10
C VAL A 72 -2.52 12.32 6.82
N LEU A 73 -1.46 11.92 6.11
CA LEU A 73 -0.29 11.29 6.72
C LEU A 73 0.41 12.22 7.73
N ASN A 74 0.53 13.51 7.42
CA ASN A 74 1.12 14.51 8.30
C ASN A 74 0.25 14.82 9.52
N SER A 75 -1.07 14.58 9.44
CA SER A 75 -1.97 14.71 10.59
C SER A 75 -1.75 13.61 11.66
N ILE A 76 -1.14 12.49 11.29
CA ILE A 76 -0.89 11.36 12.18
C ILE A 76 0.39 11.61 12.99
N LYS A 77 0.24 12.18 14.19
CA LYS A 77 1.37 12.43 15.10
C LYS A 77 1.99 11.17 15.68
N TYR A 78 1.19 10.11 15.87
CA TYR A 78 1.60 8.89 16.57
C TYR A 78 1.33 7.62 15.73
N PRO A 79 2.15 7.33 14.70
CA PRO A 79 1.91 6.18 13.81
C PRO A 79 2.02 4.82 14.53
N ASN A 80 2.73 4.72 15.65
CA ASN A 80 2.86 3.48 16.42
C ASN A 80 1.57 3.07 17.15
N LEU A 81 0.65 4.03 17.37
CA LEU A 81 -0.65 3.77 17.97
C LEU A 81 -1.60 3.10 16.95
N LEU A 82 -1.38 3.28 15.65
CA LEU A 82 -2.20 2.68 14.61
C LEU A 82 -2.20 1.15 14.71
N TYR A 83 -3.37 0.54 14.53
CA TYR A 83 -3.50 -0.91 14.36
C TYR A 83 -2.62 -1.42 13.19
N LYS A 84 -2.07 -2.64 13.31
CA LYS A 84 -0.97 -3.15 12.47
C LYS A 84 -1.18 -2.95 10.95
N PRO A 85 -2.28 -3.39 10.31
CA PRO A 85 -2.59 -3.11 8.91
C PRO A 85 -2.71 -1.64 8.53
N VAL A 86 -3.31 -0.80 9.40
CA VAL A 86 -3.37 0.65 9.16
C VAL A 86 -1.97 1.24 9.15
N ARG A 87 -1.12 0.77 10.07
CA ARG A 87 0.27 1.18 10.17
C ARG A 87 1.11 0.69 8.98
N SER A 88 0.86 -0.53 8.50
CA SER A 88 1.50 -1.08 7.30
C SER A 88 1.18 -0.22 6.09
N ALA A 89 -0.11 0.05 5.85
CA ALA A 89 -0.55 0.94 4.78
C ALA A 89 0.06 2.35 4.91
N TYR A 90 0.05 2.95 6.11
CA TYR A 90 0.69 4.24 6.37
C TYR A 90 2.15 4.28 5.87
N TYR A 91 2.94 3.26 6.21
CA TYR A 91 4.34 3.19 5.79
C TYR A 91 4.50 2.91 4.29
N THR A 92 3.63 2.11 3.69
CA THR A 92 3.61 1.88 2.24
C THR A 92 3.38 3.19 1.48
N VAL A 93 2.37 3.97 1.85
CA VAL A 93 2.07 5.25 1.18
C VAL A 93 3.20 6.25 1.39
N LYS A 94 3.75 6.33 2.61
CA LYS A 94 4.92 7.17 2.88
C LYS A 94 6.13 6.76 2.05
N GLY A 95 6.29 5.46 1.78
CA GLY A 95 7.29 4.93 0.86
C GLY A 95 7.07 5.39 -0.57
N GLN A 96 5.85 5.27 -1.09
CA GLN A 96 5.48 5.74 -2.43
C GLN A 96 5.73 7.24 -2.61
N MET A 97 5.39 8.05 -1.61
CA MET A 97 5.66 9.48 -1.64
C MET A 97 7.16 9.81 -1.62
N ALA A 98 7.94 9.08 -0.83
CA ALA A 98 9.39 9.22 -0.86
C ALA A 98 9.95 8.88 -2.26
N MET A 99 9.41 7.85 -2.93
CA MET A 99 9.76 7.56 -4.34
C MET A 99 9.42 8.72 -5.27
N MET A 100 8.25 9.34 -5.14
CA MET A 100 7.87 10.50 -5.96
C MET A 100 8.82 11.68 -5.76
N LYS A 101 9.32 11.86 -4.53
CA LYS A 101 10.33 12.86 -4.17
C LYS A 101 11.76 12.43 -4.50
N GLN A 102 11.93 11.30 -5.20
CA GLN A 102 13.22 10.67 -5.53
C GLN A 102 14.11 10.34 -4.31
N ASP A 103 13.51 10.29 -3.11
CA ASP A 103 14.17 9.80 -1.88
C ASP A 103 14.05 8.28 -1.83
N PHE A 104 14.90 7.59 -2.59
CA PHE A 104 14.86 6.14 -2.70
C PHE A 104 15.31 5.42 -1.41
N ASP A 105 16.16 6.05 -0.59
CA ASP A 105 16.58 5.49 0.70
C ASP A 105 15.46 5.59 1.74
N GLY A 106 14.79 6.74 1.81
CA GLY A 106 13.59 6.90 2.61
C GLY A 106 12.47 5.97 2.16
N ALA A 107 12.29 5.82 0.84
CA ALA A 107 11.30 4.91 0.26
C ALA A 107 11.55 3.46 0.69
N GLU A 108 12.77 2.95 0.52
CA GLU A 108 13.13 1.59 0.91
C GLU A 108 12.91 1.36 2.41
N LYS A 109 13.30 2.32 3.25
CA LYS A 109 13.11 2.24 4.71
C LYS A 109 11.64 2.17 5.11
N MET A 110 10.78 2.97 4.48
CA MET A 110 9.35 2.97 4.79
C MET A 110 8.66 1.73 4.24
N MET A 111 9.00 1.29 3.02
CA MET A 111 8.45 0.05 2.46
C MET A 111 8.82 -1.18 3.30
N LYS A 112 10.07 -1.29 3.77
CA LYS A 112 10.50 -2.35 4.70
C LYS A 112 9.66 -2.36 5.97
N LYS A 113 9.45 -1.20 6.60
CA LYS A 113 8.57 -1.09 7.78
C LYS A 113 7.15 -1.56 7.49
N GLY A 114 6.61 -1.22 6.32
CA GLY A 114 5.28 -1.68 5.90
C GLY A 114 5.21 -3.20 5.79
N LEU A 115 6.25 -3.81 5.20
CA LEU A 115 6.38 -5.26 5.03
C LEU A 115 6.57 -6.00 6.37
N ASP A 116 7.43 -5.49 7.26
CA ASP A 116 7.76 -6.08 8.57
C ASP A 116 6.55 -6.14 9.51
N LEU A 117 5.64 -5.17 9.38
CA LEU A 117 4.38 -5.17 10.13
C LEU A 117 3.44 -6.31 9.72
N GLY A 118 3.70 -6.91 8.57
CA GLY A 118 2.97 -8.04 8.02
C GLY A 118 1.61 -7.62 7.45
N THR A 119 1.25 -8.28 6.36
CA THR A 119 -0.12 -8.32 5.86
C THR A 119 -0.55 -9.79 5.80
N PRO A 120 -1.76 -10.14 6.25
CA PRO A 120 -2.28 -11.50 6.12
C PRO A 120 -2.56 -11.87 4.65
N MET A 121 -2.63 -10.88 3.75
CA MET A 121 -2.86 -11.09 2.32
C MET A 121 -1.53 -11.19 1.57
N LYS A 122 -1.24 -12.36 0.99
CA LYS A 122 0.01 -12.63 0.27
C LYS A 122 0.18 -11.72 -0.95
N GLU A 123 -0.93 -11.37 -1.60
CA GLU A 123 -0.97 -10.52 -2.78
C GLU A 123 -0.47 -9.10 -2.48
N VAL A 124 -0.83 -8.56 -1.31
CA VAL A 124 -0.36 -7.24 -0.86
C VAL A 124 1.13 -7.28 -0.54
N LYS A 125 1.61 -8.40 0.02
CA LYS A 125 3.05 -8.62 0.27
C LYS A 125 3.81 -8.68 -1.06
N GLY A 126 3.30 -9.42 -2.05
CA GLY A 126 3.89 -9.48 -3.38
C GLY A 126 3.96 -8.13 -4.06
N ALA A 127 2.87 -7.35 -4.05
CA ALA A 127 2.85 -6.00 -4.62
C ALA A 127 3.87 -5.06 -3.94
N SER A 128 4.00 -5.15 -2.62
CA SER A 128 4.99 -4.35 -1.87
C SER A 128 6.43 -4.73 -2.24
N LEU A 129 6.71 -6.04 -2.39
CA LEU A 129 8.01 -6.54 -2.84
C LEU A 129 8.34 -6.10 -4.27
N LEU A 130 7.35 -6.06 -5.17
CA LEU A 130 7.53 -5.55 -6.53
C LEU A 130 7.96 -4.08 -6.52
N GLN A 131 7.30 -3.25 -5.71
CA GLN A 131 7.68 -1.84 -5.55
C GLN A 131 9.10 -1.69 -4.99
N MET A 132 9.48 -2.49 -3.99
CA MET A 132 10.86 -2.51 -3.48
C MET A 132 11.87 -2.93 -4.55
N GLY A 133 11.50 -3.86 -5.42
CA GLY A 133 12.27 -4.22 -6.61
C GLY A 133 12.52 -3.02 -7.52
N MET A 134 11.46 -2.27 -7.83
CA MET A 134 11.55 -1.06 -8.65
C MET A 134 12.43 0.03 -8.00
N ILE A 135 12.32 0.24 -6.68
CA ILE A 135 13.19 1.16 -5.93
C ILE A 135 14.66 0.73 -6.06
N ALA A 136 14.95 -0.55 -5.86
CA ALA A 136 16.31 -1.07 -5.98
C ALA A 136 16.87 -0.92 -7.40
N MET A 137 16.03 -1.04 -8.45
CA MET A 137 16.44 -0.75 -9.83
C MET A 137 16.78 0.74 -10.03
N GLN A 138 15.98 1.65 -9.50
CA GLN A 138 16.24 3.09 -9.58
C GLN A 138 17.53 3.48 -8.84
N LYS A 139 17.87 2.77 -7.76
CA LYS A 139 19.15 2.89 -7.04
C LYS A 139 20.34 2.23 -7.75
N GLY A 140 20.13 1.57 -8.90
CA GLY A 140 21.16 0.82 -9.62
C GLY A 140 21.55 -0.52 -8.98
N ASN A 141 20.87 -0.96 -7.91
CA ASN A 141 21.15 -2.23 -7.25
C ASN A 141 20.36 -3.38 -7.88
N LEU A 142 20.82 -3.82 -9.05
CA LEU A 142 20.15 -4.88 -9.83
C LEU A 142 20.07 -6.23 -9.10
N LYS A 143 21.06 -6.58 -8.26
CA LYS A 143 21.04 -7.83 -7.49
C LYS A 143 19.91 -7.85 -6.47
N GLN A 144 19.74 -6.74 -5.75
CA GLN A 144 18.67 -6.60 -4.77
C GLN A 144 17.31 -6.50 -5.44
N ALA A 145 17.21 -5.78 -6.55
CA ALA A 145 16.01 -5.73 -7.37
C ALA A 145 15.56 -7.11 -7.83
N GLU A 146 16.49 -7.92 -8.35
CA GLU A 146 16.21 -9.29 -8.78
C GLU A 146 15.64 -10.11 -7.62
N SER A 147 16.26 -10.04 -6.43
CA SER A 147 15.80 -10.76 -5.25
C SER A 147 14.37 -10.38 -4.86
N TYR A 148 14.06 -9.09 -4.81
CA TYR A 148 12.73 -8.62 -4.44
C TYR A 148 11.67 -8.98 -5.48
N ILE A 149 11.95 -8.83 -6.78
CA ILE A 149 10.98 -9.17 -7.84
C ILE A 149 10.77 -10.70 -7.91
N ARG A 150 11.80 -11.51 -7.68
CA ARG A 150 11.62 -12.97 -7.56
C ARG A 150 10.75 -13.33 -6.36
N GLN A 151 10.92 -12.64 -5.24
CA GLN A 151 10.07 -12.82 -4.06
C GLN A 151 8.63 -12.38 -4.36
N SER A 152 8.41 -11.25 -5.04
CA SER A 152 7.06 -10.79 -5.38
C SER A 152 6.30 -11.78 -6.25
N ILE A 153 6.96 -12.37 -7.25
CA ILE A 153 6.37 -13.39 -8.12
C ILE A 153 6.04 -14.66 -7.31
N ARG A 154 6.89 -15.08 -6.38
CA ARG A 154 6.66 -16.27 -5.54
C ARG A 154 5.51 -16.09 -4.54
N GLU A 155 5.40 -14.92 -3.94
CA GLU A 155 4.32 -14.60 -2.98
C GLU A 155 2.97 -14.45 -3.69
N GLY A 156 2.97 -14.10 -4.98
CA GLY A 156 1.78 -13.86 -5.79
C GLY A 156 1.43 -12.38 -5.84
N LEU A 157 0.88 -11.96 -6.98
CA LEU A 157 0.48 -10.58 -7.25
C LEU A 157 -1.05 -10.52 -7.41
N PRO A 158 -1.69 -9.41 -7.02
CA PRO A 158 -3.15 -9.32 -6.93
C PRO A 158 -3.85 -9.39 -8.29
N ASP A 159 -3.16 -8.99 -9.36
CA ASP A 159 -3.72 -8.91 -10.70
C ASP A 159 -2.66 -9.22 -11.78
N LYS A 160 -3.18 -9.49 -12.98
CA LYS A 160 -2.36 -9.85 -14.15
C LYS A 160 -1.50 -8.70 -14.66
N GLU A 161 -1.90 -7.45 -14.41
CA GLU A 161 -1.11 -6.27 -14.81
C GLU A 161 0.17 -6.20 -13.98
N ASN A 162 0.04 -6.30 -12.66
CA ASN A 162 1.14 -6.34 -11.71
C ASN A 162 2.04 -7.57 -11.94
N GLU A 163 1.47 -8.74 -12.22
CA GLU A 163 2.25 -9.92 -12.57
C GLU A 163 3.01 -9.73 -13.90
N SER A 164 2.38 -9.11 -14.90
CA SER A 164 3.05 -8.79 -16.16
C SER A 164 4.17 -7.78 -15.99
N ALA A 165 3.94 -6.74 -15.18
CA ALA A 165 4.96 -5.76 -14.82
C ALA A 165 6.16 -6.42 -14.12
N ALA A 166 5.92 -7.33 -13.16
CA ALA A 166 6.98 -8.05 -12.47
C ALA A 166 7.83 -8.89 -13.45
N TYR A 167 7.20 -9.61 -14.38
CA TYR A 167 7.91 -10.35 -15.41
C TYR A 167 8.68 -9.43 -16.38
N LEU A 168 8.16 -8.24 -16.72
CA LEU A 168 8.90 -7.27 -17.53
C LEU A 168 10.12 -6.73 -16.82
N GLN A 169 10.00 -6.40 -15.53
CA GLN A 169 11.16 -5.97 -14.76
C GLN A 169 12.22 -7.07 -14.68
N MET A 170 11.79 -8.33 -14.52
CA MET A 170 12.72 -9.46 -14.58
C MET A 170 13.38 -9.61 -15.95
N CYS A 171 12.62 -9.43 -17.05
CA CYS A 171 13.17 -9.41 -18.40
C CYS A 171 14.26 -8.33 -18.55
N ASN A 172 13.98 -7.11 -18.10
CA ASN A 172 14.95 -6.01 -18.14
C ASN A 172 16.21 -6.31 -17.32
N ILE A 173 16.08 -6.90 -16.14
CA ILE A 173 17.22 -7.31 -15.32
C ILE A 173 18.04 -8.39 -16.03
N MET A 174 17.40 -9.43 -16.58
CA MET A 174 18.09 -10.50 -17.31
C MET A 174 18.78 -9.97 -18.57
N MET A 175 18.18 -9.02 -19.28
CA MET A 175 18.82 -8.33 -20.40
C MET A 175 20.09 -7.60 -19.98
N ASN A 176 20.06 -6.87 -18.85
CA ASN A 176 21.24 -6.19 -18.30
C ASN A 176 22.35 -7.18 -17.90
N LYS A 177 21.98 -8.36 -17.38
CA LYS A 177 22.91 -9.45 -17.03
C LYS A 177 23.43 -10.23 -18.25
N ARG A 178 22.94 -9.92 -19.47
CA ARG A 178 23.20 -10.69 -20.71
C ARG A 178 22.71 -12.15 -20.65
N GLU A 179 21.74 -12.45 -19.79
CA GLU A 179 21.08 -13.75 -19.69
C GLU A 179 19.88 -13.81 -20.65
N PHE A 180 20.16 -13.80 -21.95
CA PHE A 180 19.15 -13.58 -22.98
C PHE A 180 18.08 -14.68 -23.09
N ARG A 181 18.43 -15.93 -22.77
CA ARG A 181 17.46 -17.04 -22.68
C ARG A 181 16.41 -16.79 -21.61
N ALA A 182 16.85 -16.44 -20.41
CA ALA A 182 15.97 -16.13 -19.29
C ALA A 182 15.13 -14.88 -19.57
N ALA A 183 15.73 -13.85 -20.17
CA ALA A 183 15.01 -12.64 -20.58
C ALA A 183 13.83 -12.97 -21.53
N LYS A 184 14.08 -13.79 -22.56
CA LYS A 184 13.03 -14.24 -23.50
C LYS A 184 11.93 -15.02 -22.80
N GLU A 185 12.27 -15.88 -21.84
CA GLU A 185 11.28 -16.63 -21.06
C GLU A 185 10.37 -15.69 -20.26
N PHE A 186 10.95 -14.75 -19.51
CA PHE A 186 10.18 -13.78 -18.73
C PHE A 186 9.34 -12.85 -19.60
N PHE A 187 9.86 -12.42 -20.75
CA PHE A 187 9.08 -11.64 -21.71
C PHE A 187 7.88 -12.41 -22.25
N ARG A 188 8.05 -13.71 -22.58
CA ARG A 188 6.93 -14.57 -23.01
C ARG A 188 5.87 -14.70 -21.91
N LYS A 189 6.28 -14.87 -20.64
CA LYS A 189 5.36 -14.91 -19.48
C LYS A 189 4.59 -13.60 -19.33
N SER A 190 5.27 -12.45 -19.39
CA SER A 190 4.63 -11.14 -19.37
C SER A 190 3.58 -10.97 -20.48
N LYS A 191 3.94 -11.31 -21.72
CA LYS A 191 3.03 -11.18 -22.89
C LYS A 191 1.85 -12.14 -22.82
N ALA A 192 2.05 -13.35 -22.28
CA ALA A 192 1.00 -14.35 -22.12
C ALA A 192 -0.12 -13.89 -21.18
N LEU A 193 0.19 -13.00 -20.23
CA LEU A 193 -0.80 -12.42 -19.32
C LEU A 193 -1.73 -11.41 -20.01
N LYS A 194 -1.39 -10.95 -21.22
CA LYS A 194 -2.17 -9.98 -22.03
C LYS A 194 -2.59 -8.75 -21.21
N PRO A 195 -1.63 -8.00 -20.65
CA PRO A 195 -1.95 -6.77 -19.93
C PRO A 195 -2.67 -5.79 -20.87
N THR A 196 -3.61 -5.06 -20.30
CA THR A 196 -4.42 -4.03 -20.95
C THR A 196 -3.99 -2.63 -20.54
N ASN A 197 -3.18 -2.49 -19.47
CA ASN A 197 -2.66 -1.20 -19.04
C ASN A 197 -1.79 -0.58 -20.16
N PRO A 198 -2.13 0.62 -20.66
CA PRO A 198 -1.41 1.27 -21.76
C PRO A 198 0.10 1.39 -21.53
N GLU A 199 0.52 1.66 -20.29
CA GLU A 199 1.94 1.80 -19.94
C GLU A 199 2.69 0.47 -20.07
N ILE A 200 2.10 -0.61 -19.57
CA ILE A 200 2.68 -1.95 -19.65
C ILE A 200 2.71 -2.43 -21.10
N VAL A 201 1.63 -2.22 -21.84
CA VAL A 201 1.55 -2.57 -23.27
C VAL A 201 2.61 -1.82 -24.07
N LYS A 202 2.82 -0.53 -23.79
CA LYS A 202 3.87 0.27 -24.41
C LYS A 202 5.26 -0.30 -24.09
N GLN A 203 5.54 -0.60 -22.83
CA GLN A 203 6.81 -1.22 -22.41
C GLN A 203 7.04 -2.57 -23.10
N ILE A 204 6.01 -3.42 -23.19
CA ILE A 204 6.10 -4.71 -23.92
C ILE A 204 6.50 -4.46 -25.37
N LYS A 205 5.86 -3.52 -26.06
CA LYS A 205 6.18 -3.21 -27.46
C LYS A 205 7.60 -2.68 -27.63
N GLU A 206 8.09 -1.87 -26.69
CA GLU A 206 9.47 -1.38 -26.72
C GLU A 206 10.45 -2.53 -26.54
N VAL A 207 10.27 -3.37 -25.51
CA VAL A 207 11.12 -4.55 -25.27
C VAL A 207 11.05 -5.53 -26.43
N GLU A 208 9.87 -5.72 -27.06
CA GLU A 208 9.67 -6.62 -28.20
C GLU A 208 10.61 -6.30 -29.38
N LYS A 209 10.81 -5.01 -29.67
CA LYS A 209 11.69 -4.55 -30.75
C LYS A 209 13.14 -4.97 -30.53
N TYR A 210 13.59 -5.00 -29.28
CA TYR A 210 14.96 -5.35 -28.92
C TYR A 210 15.11 -6.86 -28.74
N ILE A 211 14.20 -7.50 -28.00
CA ILE A 211 14.34 -8.89 -27.58
C ILE A 211 14.29 -9.91 -28.74
N THR A 212 13.60 -9.54 -29.82
CA THR A 212 13.54 -10.33 -31.07
C THR A 212 14.87 -10.35 -31.81
N ARG A 213 15.72 -9.34 -31.62
CA ARG A 213 17.03 -9.19 -32.29
C ARG A 213 18.19 -9.81 -31.51
N ILE A 214 17.94 -10.24 -30.28
CA ILE A 214 18.98 -10.78 -29.39
C ILE A 214 19.18 -12.28 -29.69
N PRO A 215 20.44 -12.76 -29.81
CA PRO A 215 20.71 -14.19 -29.99
C PRO A 215 20.24 -15.02 -28.79
N GLY A 216 19.71 -16.22 -29.08
CA GLY A 216 19.23 -17.17 -28.08
C GLY A 216 20.34 -17.95 -27.42
#